data_AF-A0AAW6TCC4-F1
#
_entry.id   AF-A0AAW6TCC4-F1
#
_cell.length_a   1.000
_cell.length_b   1.000
_cell.length_c   1.000
_cell.angle_alpha   90.00
_cell.angle_beta   90.00
_cell.angle_gamma   90.00
#
_symmetry.space_group_name_H-M   'P 1'
#
loop_
_entity.id
_entity.type
_entity.pdbx_description
1 polymer ?
#
loop_
_entity_poly.entity_id
_entity_poly.type
_entity_poly.pdbx_seq_one_letter_code
_entity_poly.pdbx_strand_id
1 'polypeptide(L)'
;MAVDLFKKIDNTVLDLQASQSQTYEGLLEKLAQLLRHKDLQPFNEILTENIDLEQFLEASYATQQGMVGTSKLQWSGDDKNDLGLKYALIQKLGNDTSYASNFAYEFFSSRDNKIISSIHNLVRGLMIPFVRDYKEYVASNSKIEPELKTHDANSVAQSNRKVFVVHGHDDHAKEMMARFLEKNDFEAIVLHEQASGNKTIIEKIEHYSDVGFAIILLTPDDVGKSKNADNYHPRARQNVILELGYFMGKLGRNKVCAFKSGDLDIPTDFSGVIWNQLDNAGAWKQILSKELSEAGYDLDSNKLLKSLG
;
A
#
# COMPACT_ATOMS: atom_id res chain seq x y z
N MET A 1 -21.65 3.56 0.96
CA MET A 1 -20.46 4.39 1.23
C MET A 1 -19.57 3.68 2.25
N ALA A 2 -18.66 2.84 1.75
CA ALA A 2 -17.71 2.05 2.53
C ALA A 2 -16.47 2.91 2.88
N VAL A 3 -16.65 3.99 3.64
CA VAL A 3 -15.50 4.67 4.25
C VAL A 3 -15.09 3.88 5.49
N ASP A 4 -13.84 3.47 5.62
CA ASP A 4 -13.21 2.34 4.91
C ASP A 4 -12.93 1.36 6.07
N LEU A 5 -13.59 0.20 6.10
CA LEU A 5 -13.50 -0.73 7.23
C LEU A 5 -12.04 -1.12 7.48
N PHE A 6 -11.27 -1.33 6.42
CA PHE A 6 -9.85 -1.63 6.52
C PHE A 6 -9.05 -0.44 6.99
N LYS A 7 -9.37 0.79 6.57
CA LYS A 7 -8.78 2.00 7.17
C LYS A 7 -9.04 2.11 8.67
N LYS A 8 -10.23 1.71 9.16
CA LYS A 8 -10.51 1.67 10.61
C LYS A 8 -9.69 0.61 11.33
N ILE A 9 -9.49 -0.55 10.71
CA ILE A 9 -8.62 -1.62 11.22
C ILE A 9 -7.17 -1.13 11.27
N ASP A 10 -6.66 -0.58 10.16
CA ASP A 10 -5.30 -0.04 10.04
C ASP A 10 -5.04 1.03 11.11
N ASN A 11 -5.95 2.00 11.25
CA ASN A 11 -5.84 3.04 12.28
C ASN A 11 -5.84 2.45 13.69
N THR A 12 -6.68 1.43 13.96
CA THR A 12 -6.73 0.80 15.29
C THR A 12 -5.44 0.05 15.60
N VAL A 13 -4.80 -0.57 14.59
CA VAL A 13 -3.48 -1.21 14.75
C VAL A 13 -2.38 -0.17 14.99
N LEU A 14 -2.42 0.97 14.30
CA LEU A 14 -1.48 2.08 14.56
C LEU A 14 -1.66 2.64 15.98
N ASP A 15 -2.90 2.81 16.43
CA ASP A 15 -3.20 3.24 17.80
C ASP A 15 -2.70 2.20 18.82
N LEU A 16 -2.87 0.90 18.55
CA LEU A 16 -2.32 -0.19 19.37
C LEU A 16 -0.80 -0.16 19.45
N GLN A 17 -0.13 0.15 18.35
CA GLN A 17 1.33 0.25 18.32
C GLN A 17 1.83 1.44 19.15
N ALA A 18 1.02 2.49 19.30
CA ALA A 18 1.31 3.67 20.09
C ALA A 18 0.64 3.66 21.49
N SER A 19 0.01 2.55 21.89
CA SER A 19 -0.81 2.51 23.09
C SER A 19 0.00 2.55 24.39
N GLN A 20 -0.68 2.88 25.49
CA GLN A 20 -0.15 2.84 26.85
C GLN A 20 -0.81 1.69 27.62
N SER A 21 -0.28 1.38 28.81
CA SER A 21 -0.82 0.31 29.67
C SER A 21 -2.30 0.48 30.01
N GLN A 22 -2.80 1.71 30.02
CA GLN A 22 -4.20 2.02 30.32
C GLN A 22 -5.12 2.00 29.09
N THR A 23 -4.58 1.92 27.87
CA THR A 23 -5.35 2.10 26.63
C THR A 23 -5.32 0.91 25.68
N TYR A 24 -4.35 0.00 25.81
CA TYR A 24 -4.19 -1.11 24.87
C TYR A 24 -5.40 -2.07 24.88
N GLU A 25 -6.02 -2.31 26.03
CA GLU A 25 -7.12 -3.28 26.19
C GLU A 25 -8.33 -2.91 25.33
N GLY A 26 -8.83 -1.68 25.47
CA GLY A 26 -9.95 -1.19 24.67
C GLY A 26 -9.64 -1.12 23.17
N LEU A 27 -8.37 -0.96 22.80
CA LEU A 27 -7.96 -1.00 21.39
C LEU A 27 -7.88 -2.44 20.84
N LEU A 28 -7.49 -3.43 21.67
CA LEU A 28 -7.52 -4.85 21.31
C LEU A 28 -8.97 -5.32 21.11
N GLU A 29 -9.87 -4.95 22.03
CA GLU A 29 -11.31 -5.19 21.92
C GLU A 29 -11.87 -4.58 20.63
N LYS A 30 -11.53 -3.33 20.35
CA LYS A 30 -11.95 -2.63 19.13
C LYS A 30 -11.45 -3.31 17.87
N LEU A 31 -10.19 -3.75 17.83
CA LEU A 31 -9.64 -4.48 16.68
C LEU A 31 -10.40 -5.79 16.45
N ALA A 32 -10.61 -6.57 17.50
CA ALA A 32 -11.38 -7.83 17.41
C ALA A 32 -12.82 -7.58 16.94
N GLN A 33 -13.47 -6.52 17.44
CA GLN A 33 -14.81 -6.11 17.01
C GLN A 33 -14.86 -5.73 15.52
N LEU A 34 -13.88 -4.96 15.04
CA LEU A 34 -13.80 -4.57 13.63
C LEU A 34 -13.59 -5.79 12.72
N LEU A 35 -12.78 -6.76 13.14
CA LEU A 35 -12.54 -8.01 12.40
C LEU A 35 -13.77 -8.94 12.38
N ARG A 36 -14.72 -8.78 13.31
CA ARG A 36 -16.03 -9.47 13.31
C ARG A 36 -17.13 -8.71 12.55
N HIS A 37 -16.79 -7.65 11.83
CA HIS A 37 -17.77 -6.91 11.07
C HIS A 37 -18.48 -7.83 10.07
N LYS A 38 -19.79 -7.67 9.90
CA LYS A 38 -20.64 -8.52 9.05
C LYS A 38 -20.12 -8.69 7.61
N ASP A 39 -19.49 -7.64 7.06
CA ASP A 39 -18.94 -7.65 5.69
C ASP A 39 -17.72 -8.57 5.56
N LEU A 40 -17.08 -8.92 6.68
CA LEU A 40 -15.93 -9.82 6.75
C LEU A 40 -16.31 -11.25 7.14
N GLN A 41 -17.54 -11.45 7.62
CA GLN A 41 -18.01 -12.72 8.16
C GLN A 41 -17.85 -13.90 7.17
N PRO A 42 -18.21 -13.80 5.88
CA PRO A 42 -18.07 -14.92 4.95
C PRO A 42 -16.61 -15.39 4.79
N PHE A 43 -15.66 -14.45 4.81
CA PHE A 43 -14.24 -14.77 4.71
C PHE A 43 -13.71 -15.42 5.97
N ASN A 44 -14.17 -14.93 7.13
CA ASN A 44 -13.80 -15.46 8.44
C ASN A 44 -14.27 -16.89 8.60
N GLU A 45 -15.53 -17.19 8.24
CA GLU A 45 -16.08 -18.55 8.32
C GLU A 45 -15.23 -19.57 7.56
N ILE A 46 -14.86 -19.25 6.31
CA ILE A 46 -13.96 -20.08 5.49
C ILE A 46 -12.56 -20.16 6.08
N LEU A 47 -12.04 -19.04 6.59
CA LEU A 47 -10.68 -18.97 7.14
C LEU A 47 -10.55 -19.77 8.44
N THR A 48 -11.63 -19.88 9.20
CA THR A 48 -11.66 -20.55 10.51
C THR A 48 -12.25 -21.96 10.50
N GLU A 49 -12.72 -22.46 9.36
CA GLU A 49 -13.48 -23.72 9.26
C GLU A 49 -12.76 -24.93 9.89
N ASN A 50 -11.43 -25.02 9.71
CA ASN A 50 -10.61 -26.14 10.19
C ASN A 50 -9.54 -25.72 11.20
N ILE A 51 -9.76 -24.60 11.89
CA ILE A 51 -8.78 -24.04 12.83
C ILE A 51 -9.03 -24.59 14.24
N ASP A 52 -8.06 -25.35 14.77
CA ASP A 52 -8.02 -25.73 16.19
C ASP A 52 -7.04 -24.84 16.95
N LEU A 53 -7.57 -23.73 17.49
CA LEU A 53 -6.77 -22.77 18.25
C LEU A 53 -6.25 -23.37 19.56
N GLU A 54 -7.01 -24.23 20.23
CA GLU A 54 -6.61 -24.78 21.53
C GLU A 54 -5.47 -25.78 21.35
N GLN A 55 -5.54 -26.66 20.34
CA GLN A 55 -4.43 -27.56 20.01
C GLN A 55 -3.16 -26.78 19.63
N PHE A 56 -3.30 -25.71 18.84
CA PHE A 56 -2.17 -24.84 18.49
C PHE A 56 -1.54 -24.18 19.72
N LEU A 57 -2.37 -23.68 20.65
CA LEU A 57 -1.90 -23.06 21.88
C LEU A 57 -1.20 -24.10 22.77
N GLU A 58 -1.79 -25.27 22.99
CA GLU A 58 -1.16 -26.37 23.75
C GLU A 58 0.23 -26.72 23.19
N ALA A 59 0.33 -26.93 21.88
CA ALA A 59 1.60 -27.21 21.21
C ALA A 59 2.61 -26.06 21.36
N SER A 60 2.13 -24.81 21.30
CA SER A 60 2.97 -23.62 21.45
C SER A 60 3.48 -23.43 22.88
N TYR A 61 2.63 -23.60 23.89
CA TYR A 61 3.03 -23.52 25.30
C TYR A 61 3.95 -24.67 25.71
N ALA A 62 3.80 -25.85 25.11
CA ALA A 62 4.69 -27.00 25.36
C ALA A 62 6.16 -26.74 24.95
N THR A 63 6.43 -25.69 24.16
CA THR A 63 7.80 -25.32 23.74
C THR A 63 8.58 -24.55 24.79
N GLN A 64 7.96 -24.16 25.90
CA GLN A 64 8.60 -23.38 26.96
C GLN A 64 9.87 -24.08 27.47
N GLN A 65 10.99 -23.35 27.53
CA GLN A 65 12.26 -23.87 28.05
C GLN A 65 12.75 -23.03 29.23
N GLY A 66 12.69 -23.61 30.44
CA GLY A 66 13.27 -23.03 31.66
C GLY A 66 12.51 -21.84 32.23
N MET A 67 12.53 -20.69 31.56
CA MET A 67 11.92 -19.43 32.02
C MET A 67 10.63 -19.10 31.26
N VAL A 68 9.68 -18.45 31.94
CA VAL A 68 8.48 -17.84 31.34
C VAL A 68 8.93 -16.80 30.31
N GLY A 69 8.28 -16.74 29.15
CA GLY A 69 8.66 -15.82 28.07
C GLY A 69 9.58 -16.43 27.01
N THR A 70 9.79 -17.75 27.03
CA THR A 70 10.66 -18.50 26.09
C THR A 70 9.88 -19.36 25.10
N SER A 71 8.56 -19.44 25.27
CA SER A 71 7.70 -20.21 24.37
C SER A 71 7.72 -19.65 22.96
N LYS A 72 7.55 -20.53 21.98
CA LYS A 72 7.50 -20.23 20.54
C LYS A 72 6.20 -20.72 19.94
N LEU A 73 5.54 -19.84 19.22
CA LEU A 73 4.35 -20.19 18.45
C LEU A 73 4.69 -21.24 17.38
N GLN A 74 3.97 -22.35 17.41
CA GLN A 74 4.16 -23.48 16.50
C GLN A 74 3.26 -23.34 15.27
N TRP A 75 3.62 -22.40 14.41
CA TRP A 75 2.93 -22.21 13.13
C TRP A 75 3.06 -23.46 12.26
N SER A 76 2.00 -23.76 11.51
CA SER A 76 1.93 -24.93 10.65
C SER A 76 2.78 -24.79 9.39
N GLY A 77 3.06 -23.55 8.96
CA GLY A 77 3.73 -23.25 7.69
C GLY A 77 2.80 -23.24 6.49
N ASP A 78 1.51 -23.56 6.68
CA ASP A 78 0.47 -23.34 5.68
C ASP A 78 -0.11 -21.92 5.86
N ASP A 79 0.07 -21.06 4.86
CA ASP A 79 -0.26 -19.64 4.97
C ASP A 79 -1.73 -19.39 5.31
N LYS A 80 -2.66 -20.19 4.76
CA LYS A 80 -4.09 -20.03 5.02
C LYS A 80 -4.44 -20.47 6.44
N ASN A 81 -3.96 -21.63 6.86
CA ASN A 81 -4.16 -22.14 8.21
C ASN A 81 -3.56 -21.22 9.27
N ASP A 82 -2.33 -20.74 9.06
CA ASP A 82 -1.66 -19.80 9.97
C ASP A 82 -2.39 -18.45 10.03
N LEU A 83 -2.96 -17.98 8.91
CA LEU A 83 -3.78 -16.77 8.90
C LEU A 83 -5.09 -16.96 9.70
N GLY A 84 -5.72 -18.13 9.59
CA GLY A 84 -6.89 -18.48 10.41
C GLY A 84 -6.60 -18.64 11.89
N LEU A 85 -5.46 -19.26 12.24
CA LEU A 85 -4.97 -19.33 13.62
C LEU A 85 -4.71 -17.92 14.18
N LYS A 86 -4.06 -17.05 13.42
CA LYS A 86 -3.84 -15.64 13.82
C LYS A 86 -5.17 -14.90 14.01
N TYR A 87 -6.14 -15.08 13.12
CA TYR A 87 -7.48 -14.49 13.30
C TYR A 87 -8.11 -14.97 14.61
N ALA A 88 -8.20 -16.28 14.83
CA ALA A 88 -8.82 -16.87 16.01
C ALA A 88 -8.11 -16.42 17.29
N LEU A 89 -6.78 -16.34 17.27
CA LEU A 89 -5.98 -15.84 18.37
C LEU A 89 -6.28 -14.36 18.66
N ILE A 90 -6.33 -13.49 17.65
CA ILE A 90 -6.67 -12.06 17.83
C ILE A 90 -8.09 -11.91 18.41
N GLN A 91 -9.03 -12.76 17.99
CA GLN A 91 -10.37 -12.80 18.59
C GLN A 91 -10.32 -13.18 20.07
N LYS A 92 -9.54 -14.20 20.45
CA LYS A 92 -9.34 -14.59 21.86
C LYS A 92 -8.70 -13.47 22.68
N LEU A 93 -7.63 -12.85 22.16
CA LEU A 93 -6.92 -11.73 22.80
C LEU A 93 -7.81 -10.49 22.99
N GLY A 94 -8.67 -10.18 22.02
CA GLY A 94 -9.58 -9.05 22.13
C GLY A 94 -10.83 -9.33 22.96
N ASN A 95 -11.19 -10.59 23.21
CA ASN A 95 -12.31 -10.96 24.08
C ASN A 95 -11.89 -11.17 25.54
N ASP A 96 -10.62 -11.49 25.78
CA ASP A 96 -10.02 -11.63 27.10
C ASP A 96 -8.69 -10.89 27.14
N THR A 97 -8.75 -9.62 27.54
CA THR A 97 -7.59 -8.72 27.62
C THR A 97 -6.63 -9.12 28.74
N SER A 98 -7.12 -9.79 29.79
CA SER A 98 -6.28 -10.37 30.84
C SER A 98 -5.43 -11.51 30.28
N TYR A 99 -6.03 -12.41 29.50
CA TYR A 99 -5.31 -13.42 28.74
C TYR A 99 -4.31 -12.78 27.76
N ALA A 100 -4.69 -11.70 27.09
CA ALA A 100 -3.80 -11.03 26.14
C ALA A 100 -2.49 -10.53 26.76
N SER A 101 -2.56 -10.00 27.98
CA SER A 101 -1.36 -9.57 28.70
C SER A 101 -0.41 -10.73 29.02
N ASN A 102 -0.94 -11.84 29.53
CA ASN A 102 -0.15 -13.04 29.83
C ASN A 102 0.43 -13.67 28.57
N PHE A 103 -0.37 -13.75 27.51
CA PHE A 103 0.06 -14.27 26.22
C PHE A 103 1.19 -13.43 25.61
N ALA A 104 1.08 -12.09 25.64
CA ALA A 104 2.12 -11.21 25.16
C ALA A 104 3.41 -11.37 25.97
N TYR A 105 3.31 -11.52 27.30
CA TYR A 105 4.47 -11.77 28.14
C TYR A 105 5.13 -13.13 27.82
N GLU A 106 4.35 -14.17 27.51
CA GLU A 106 4.88 -15.50 27.25
C GLU A 106 5.54 -15.65 25.86
N PHE A 107 4.95 -15.08 24.82
CA PHE A 107 5.41 -15.29 23.44
C PHE A 107 6.11 -14.07 22.82
N PHE A 108 5.95 -12.89 23.42
CA PHE A 108 6.45 -11.62 22.89
C PHE A 108 7.19 -10.80 23.94
N SER A 109 7.78 -11.48 24.93
CA SER A 109 8.50 -10.89 26.05
C SER A 109 9.49 -9.80 25.61
N SER A 110 9.59 -8.75 26.40
CA SER A 110 10.56 -7.67 26.22
C SER A 110 11.63 -7.70 27.31
N ARG A 111 12.85 -7.27 26.99
CA ARG A 111 13.99 -7.27 27.94
C ARG A 111 13.78 -6.37 29.16
N ASP A 112 12.88 -5.39 29.06
CA ASP A 112 12.57 -4.44 30.13
C ASP A 112 11.46 -4.94 31.08
N ASN A 113 10.93 -6.16 30.87
CA ASN A 113 9.85 -6.79 31.62
C ASN A 113 8.56 -5.92 31.72
N LYS A 114 8.41 -4.92 30.84
CA LYS A 114 7.20 -4.09 30.81
C LYS A 114 6.15 -4.77 29.95
N ILE A 115 4.96 -4.95 30.52
CA ILE A 115 3.84 -5.55 29.81
C ILE A 115 3.52 -4.80 28.51
N ILE A 116 3.53 -3.46 28.54
CA ILE A 116 3.25 -2.66 27.35
C ILE A 116 4.29 -2.87 26.23
N SER A 117 5.56 -3.08 26.58
CA SER A 117 6.61 -3.40 25.61
C SER A 117 6.36 -4.77 24.96
N SER A 118 5.86 -5.73 25.74
CA SER A 118 5.47 -7.06 25.24
C SER A 118 4.23 -6.98 24.35
N ILE A 119 3.24 -6.15 24.71
CA ILE A 119 2.08 -5.85 23.85
C ILE A 119 2.51 -5.23 22.54
N HIS A 120 3.43 -4.25 22.55
CA HIS A 120 3.95 -3.66 21.30
C HIS A 120 4.69 -4.68 20.43
N ASN A 121 5.40 -5.64 21.04
CA ASN A 121 6.02 -6.74 20.30
C ASN A 121 4.98 -7.69 19.70
N LEU A 122 3.91 -8.03 20.43
CA LEU A 122 2.76 -8.78 19.91
C LEU A 122 2.13 -8.05 18.71
N VAL A 123 1.91 -6.74 18.81
CA VAL A 123 1.34 -5.95 17.71
C VAL A 123 2.25 -5.98 16.48
N ARG A 124 3.56 -5.75 16.64
CA ARG A 124 4.55 -5.77 15.54
C ARG A 124 4.74 -7.15 14.94
N GLY A 125 4.81 -8.19 15.76
CA GLY A 125 5.13 -9.55 15.34
C GLY A 125 3.95 -10.36 14.86
N LEU A 126 2.72 -10.01 15.28
CA LEU A 126 1.52 -10.78 14.98
C LEU A 126 0.43 -9.95 14.31
N MET A 127 0.02 -8.83 14.91
CA MET A 127 -1.18 -8.11 14.44
C MET A 127 -0.95 -7.33 13.14
N ILE A 128 0.17 -6.64 13.01
CA ILE A 128 0.50 -5.90 11.77
C ILE A 128 0.64 -6.84 10.57
N PRO A 129 1.44 -7.92 10.63
CA PRO A 129 1.51 -8.91 9.55
C PRO A 129 0.15 -9.54 9.28
N PHE A 130 -0.59 -9.91 10.32
CA PHE A 130 -1.95 -10.46 10.16
C PHE A 130 -2.86 -9.50 9.39
N VAL A 131 -2.97 -8.22 9.76
CA VAL A 131 -3.88 -7.29 9.10
C VAL A 131 -3.51 -7.08 7.64
N ARG A 132 -2.20 -7.01 7.32
CA ARG A 132 -1.71 -6.97 5.94
C ARG A 132 -2.17 -8.21 5.15
N ASP A 133 -1.84 -9.39 5.64
CA ASP A 133 -2.10 -10.66 4.95
C ASP A 133 -3.61 -10.95 4.86
N TYR A 134 -4.37 -10.57 5.90
CA TYR A 134 -5.82 -10.71 5.95
C TYR A 134 -6.53 -9.80 4.94
N LYS A 135 -6.04 -8.57 4.73
CA LYS A 135 -6.53 -7.68 3.66
C LYS A 135 -6.34 -8.32 2.29
N GLU A 136 -5.19 -8.92 2.03
CA GLU A 136 -4.89 -9.63 0.79
C GLU A 136 -5.78 -10.86 0.61
N TYR A 137 -5.99 -11.64 1.69
CA TYR A 137 -6.91 -12.79 1.70
C TYR A 137 -8.35 -12.37 1.38
N VAL A 138 -8.88 -11.35 2.07
CA VAL A 138 -10.24 -10.85 1.81
C VAL A 138 -10.37 -10.29 0.40
N ALA A 139 -9.37 -9.54 -0.09
CA ALA A 139 -9.36 -9.03 -1.46
C ALA A 139 -9.33 -10.16 -2.51
N SER A 140 -8.65 -11.26 -2.21
CA SER A 140 -8.54 -12.43 -3.10
C SER A 140 -9.81 -13.29 -3.10
N ASN A 141 -10.45 -13.46 -1.93
CA ASN A 141 -11.60 -14.36 -1.75
C ASN A 141 -12.96 -13.66 -1.87
N SER A 142 -13.00 -12.32 -1.86
CA SER A 142 -14.20 -11.54 -2.25
C SER A 142 -14.57 -11.74 -3.73
N LYS A 143 -13.67 -12.36 -4.50
CA LYS A 143 -13.94 -12.97 -5.79
C LYS A 143 -14.05 -14.49 -5.56
N ILE A 144 -15.24 -15.05 -5.72
CA ILE A 144 -15.54 -16.49 -5.50
C ILE A 144 -14.75 -17.37 -6.49
N GLU A 145 -14.01 -18.34 -5.94
CA GLU A 145 -13.29 -19.50 -6.51
C GLU A 145 -12.30 -19.35 -7.68
N PRO A 146 -11.13 -20.03 -7.62
CA PRO A 146 -10.13 -20.07 -8.67
C PRO A 146 -10.51 -21.16 -9.68
N GLU A 147 -11.34 -20.82 -10.66
CA GLU A 147 -11.00 -21.32 -11.99
C GLU A 147 -9.68 -20.66 -12.39
N LEU A 148 -8.85 -21.35 -13.16
CA LEU A 148 -7.84 -20.70 -14.01
C LEU A 148 -8.57 -19.78 -15.00
N LYS A 149 -9.11 -18.69 -14.49
CA LYS A 149 -9.46 -17.47 -15.15
C LYS A 149 -8.51 -16.50 -14.51
N THR A 150 -7.50 -16.15 -15.27
CA THR A 150 -6.88 -14.83 -15.26
C THR A 150 -7.93 -13.81 -14.82
N HIS A 151 -8.02 -13.51 -13.52
CA HIS A 151 -8.83 -12.41 -13.05
C HIS A 151 -8.05 -11.16 -13.38
N ASP A 152 -8.17 -10.80 -14.65
CA ASP A 152 -7.85 -9.54 -15.26
C ASP A 152 -7.66 -8.44 -14.22
N ALA A 153 -6.39 -8.12 -13.96
CA ALA A 153 -6.00 -6.76 -13.62
C ALA A 153 -6.60 -5.75 -14.62
N ASN A 154 -7.00 -6.23 -15.81
CA ASN A 154 -7.73 -5.47 -16.82
C ASN A 154 -9.10 -4.93 -16.36
N SER A 155 -9.85 -5.53 -15.43
CA SER A 155 -11.24 -5.06 -15.19
C SER A 155 -11.36 -3.84 -14.27
N VAL A 156 -10.42 -3.63 -13.34
CA VAL A 156 -10.39 -2.42 -12.48
C VAL A 156 -9.58 -1.30 -13.15
N ALA A 157 -8.52 -1.66 -13.89
CA ALA A 157 -7.82 -0.72 -14.77
C ALA A 157 -8.73 -0.24 -15.91
N GLN A 158 -9.57 -1.09 -16.51
CA GLN A 158 -10.54 -0.66 -17.52
C GLN A 158 -11.57 0.36 -16.99
N SER A 159 -11.95 0.32 -15.71
CA SER A 159 -13.00 1.23 -15.19
C SER A 159 -12.48 2.60 -14.74
N ASN A 160 -11.22 2.72 -14.26
CA ASN A 160 -10.64 4.00 -13.85
C ASN A 160 -9.55 4.45 -14.84
N ARG A 161 -9.98 5.13 -15.92
CA ARG A 161 -9.11 5.73 -16.94
C ARG A 161 -8.60 7.13 -16.57
N LYS A 162 -8.68 7.52 -15.28
CA LYS A 162 -8.05 8.74 -14.80
C LYS A 162 -6.56 8.50 -14.56
N VAL A 163 -5.74 9.36 -15.14
CA VAL A 163 -4.28 9.32 -15.01
C VAL A 163 -3.83 10.64 -14.41
N PHE A 164 -3.17 10.58 -13.26
CA PHE A 164 -2.63 11.77 -12.65
C PHE A 164 -1.31 12.15 -13.32
N VAL A 165 -1.17 13.39 -13.78
CA VAL A 165 0.05 13.90 -14.41
C VAL A 165 0.70 14.89 -13.45
N VAL A 166 1.79 14.43 -12.84
CA VAL A 166 2.65 15.26 -12.01
C VAL A 166 3.68 15.94 -12.89
N HIS A 167 3.82 17.25 -12.77
CA HIS A 167 4.77 18.01 -13.56
C HIS A 167 5.36 19.18 -12.77
N GLY A 168 6.53 19.59 -13.24
CA GLY A 168 7.23 20.78 -12.80
C GLY A 168 6.79 22.05 -13.54
N HIS A 169 7.73 22.92 -13.88
CA HIS A 169 7.47 24.15 -14.65
C HIS A 169 7.40 23.93 -16.17
N ASP A 170 7.70 22.74 -16.66
CA ASP A 170 7.63 22.43 -18.10
C ASP A 170 6.18 22.18 -18.56
N ASP A 171 5.49 23.26 -18.90
CA ASP A 171 4.12 23.20 -19.42
C ASP A 171 4.00 22.45 -20.75
N HIS A 172 5.05 22.48 -21.58
CA HIS A 172 5.04 21.80 -22.87
C HIS A 172 5.07 20.28 -22.69
N ALA A 173 5.94 19.77 -21.82
CA ALA A 173 5.99 18.36 -21.45
C ALA A 173 4.63 17.88 -20.89
N LYS A 174 4.03 18.66 -19.99
CA LYS A 174 2.70 18.40 -19.44
C LYS A 174 1.63 18.33 -20.52
N GLU A 175 1.55 19.33 -21.40
CA GLU A 175 0.53 19.37 -22.46
C GLU A 175 0.67 18.21 -23.45
N MET A 176 1.90 17.87 -23.85
CA MET A 176 2.15 16.72 -24.72
C MET A 176 1.67 15.41 -24.09
N MET A 177 1.96 15.22 -22.80
CA MET A 177 1.54 14.05 -22.03
C MET A 177 0.01 13.96 -21.91
N ALA A 178 -0.65 15.05 -21.51
CA ALA A 178 -2.10 15.11 -21.35
C ALA A 178 -2.82 14.86 -22.69
N ARG A 179 -2.37 15.49 -23.78
CA ARG A 179 -2.95 15.29 -25.12
C ARG A 179 -2.80 13.85 -25.62
N PHE A 180 -1.68 13.20 -25.32
CA PHE A 180 -1.47 11.80 -25.69
C PHE A 180 -2.45 10.89 -24.94
N LEU A 181 -2.62 11.10 -23.64
CA LEU A 181 -3.57 10.37 -22.80
C LEU A 181 -5.01 10.54 -23.30
N GLU A 182 -5.45 11.78 -23.53
CA GLU A 182 -6.80 12.10 -24.00
C GLU A 182 -7.12 11.49 -25.37
N LYS A 183 -6.14 11.49 -26.30
CA LYS A 183 -6.29 10.81 -27.61
C LYS A 183 -6.51 9.30 -27.49
N ASN A 184 -6.13 8.70 -26.37
CA ASN A 184 -6.29 7.29 -26.06
C ASN A 184 -7.36 7.06 -24.97
N ASP A 185 -8.35 7.96 -24.87
CA ASP A 185 -9.51 7.88 -23.97
C ASP A 185 -9.19 7.85 -22.48
N PHE A 186 -8.08 8.44 -22.06
CA PHE A 186 -7.79 8.68 -20.64
C PHE A 186 -8.19 10.10 -20.24
N GLU A 187 -8.56 10.26 -18.97
CA GLU A 187 -8.77 11.56 -18.35
C GLU A 187 -7.47 11.97 -17.64
N ALA A 188 -6.79 13.00 -18.16
CA ALA A 188 -5.58 13.52 -17.55
C ALA A 188 -5.93 14.46 -16.38
N ILE A 189 -5.51 14.11 -15.17
CA ILE A 189 -5.67 14.94 -13.97
C ILE A 189 -4.39 15.71 -13.72
N VAL A 190 -4.42 17.02 -14.00
CA VAL A 190 -3.33 17.95 -13.69
C VAL A 190 -3.74 18.82 -12.50
N LEU A 191 -2.99 18.75 -11.39
CA LEU A 191 -3.33 19.38 -10.12
C LEU A 191 -3.56 20.91 -10.20
N HIS A 192 -2.73 21.62 -10.97
CA HIS A 192 -2.77 23.07 -11.12
C HIS A 192 -4.03 23.56 -11.85
N GLU A 193 -4.62 22.71 -12.69
CA GLU A 193 -5.83 23.00 -13.47
C GLU A 193 -7.10 22.70 -12.67
N GLN A 194 -6.99 21.96 -11.57
CA GLN A 194 -8.12 21.63 -10.71
C GLN A 194 -8.51 22.78 -9.80
N ALA A 195 -9.82 22.92 -9.54
CA ALA A 195 -10.35 23.91 -8.60
C ALA A 195 -9.73 23.71 -7.20
N SER A 196 -9.19 24.78 -6.62
CA SER A 196 -8.53 24.73 -5.32
C SER A 196 -9.53 24.55 -4.17
N GLY A 197 -10.73 25.14 -4.25
CA GLY A 197 -11.80 24.93 -3.26
C GLY A 197 -11.37 25.18 -1.80
N ASN A 198 -10.52 26.18 -1.58
CA ASN A 198 -9.87 26.52 -0.29
C ASN A 198 -9.01 25.41 0.34
N LYS A 199 -8.66 24.37 -0.42
CA LYS A 199 -7.75 23.30 0.01
C LYS A 199 -6.28 23.72 -0.18
N THR A 200 -5.43 23.28 0.72
CA THR A 200 -3.98 23.29 0.54
C THR A 200 -3.56 22.37 -0.62
N ILE A 201 -2.33 22.52 -1.12
CA ILE A 201 -1.81 21.70 -2.23
C ILE A 201 -1.89 20.21 -1.89
N ILE A 202 -1.54 19.82 -0.66
CA ILE A 202 -1.57 18.42 -0.22
C ILE A 202 -3.00 17.87 -0.17
N GLU A 203 -3.96 18.65 0.33
CA GLU A 203 -5.37 18.26 0.35
C GLU A 203 -5.96 18.16 -1.08
N LYS A 204 -5.50 19.00 -2.01
CA LYS A 204 -5.87 18.85 -3.43
C LYS A 204 -5.32 17.54 -4.00
N ILE A 205 -4.06 17.20 -3.73
CA ILE A 205 -3.46 15.92 -4.16
C ILE A 205 -4.28 14.76 -3.62
N GLU A 206 -4.59 14.74 -2.31
CA GLU A 206 -5.39 13.69 -1.70
C GLU A 206 -6.79 13.59 -2.31
N HIS A 207 -7.43 14.72 -2.61
CA HIS A 207 -8.76 14.77 -3.19
C HIS A 207 -8.82 14.28 -4.64
N TYR A 208 -7.81 14.60 -5.45
CA TYR A 208 -7.78 14.28 -6.88
C TYR A 208 -6.97 13.02 -7.22
N SER A 209 -6.46 12.30 -6.23
CA SER A 209 -5.63 11.10 -6.43
C SER A 209 -6.42 9.79 -6.42
N ASP A 210 -7.74 9.84 -6.61
CA ASP A 210 -8.55 8.67 -6.98
C ASP A 210 -8.37 8.37 -8.48
N VAL A 211 -7.18 7.90 -8.81
CA VAL A 211 -6.71 7.61 -10.18
C VAL A 211 -6.25 6.16 -10.29
N GLY A 212 -6.30 5.60 -11.50
CA GLY A 212 -5.82 4.25 -11.73
C GLY A 212 -4.32 4.18 -12.07
N PHE A 213 -3.73 5.30 -12.50
CA PHE A 213 -2.33 5.40 -12.89
C PHE A 213 -1.78 6.81 -12.61
N ALA A 214 -0.46 6.93 -12.42
CA ALA A 214 0.22 8.21 -12.29
C ALA A 214 1.44 8.30 -13.20
N ILE A 215 1.64 9.46 -13.81
CA ILE A 215 2.80 9.79 -14.64
C ILE A 215 3.54 10.95 -13.99
N ILE A 216 4.85 10.76 -13.79
CA ILE A 216 5.72 11.75 -13.17
C ILE A 216 6.67 12.32 -14.22
N LEU A 217 6.58 13.62 -14.47
CA LEU A 217 7.47 14.34 -15.39
C LEU A 217 8.58 15.02 -14.59
N LEU A 218 9.78 14.45 -14.65
CA LEU A 218 10.99 14.97 -14.05
C LEU A 218 11.71 15.88 -15.06
N THR A 219 11.57 17.19 -14.87
CA THR A 219 12.23 18.22 -15.68
C THR A 219 13.29 18.96 -14.86
N PRO A 220 14.34 19.54 -15.48
CA PRO A 220 15.43 20.25 -14.80
C PRO A 220 15.00 21.63 -14.28
N ASP A 221 13.99 21.66 -13.41
CA ASP A 221 13.39 22.91 -12.90
C ASP A 221 14.26 23.61 -11.86
N ASP A 222 14.96 22.83 -11.04
CA ASP A 222 15.76 23.30 -9.93
C ASP A 222 17.24 22.93 -10.17
N VAL A 223 18.14 23.57 -9.43
CA VAL A 223 19.53 23.13 -9.29
C VAL A 223 19.84 22.84 -7.82
N GLY A 224 20.61 21.80 -7.57
CA GLY A 224 20.97 21.40 -6.21
C GLY A 224 22.30 20.66 -6.15
N LYS A 225 22.79 20.46 -4.93
CA LYS A 225 23.97 19.65 -4.69
C LYS A 225 23.98 19.10 -3.28
N SER A 226 24.67 17.97 -3.09
CA SER A 226 25.03 17.49 -1.76
C SER A 226 25.93 18.50 -1.05
N LYS A 227 25.86 18.55 0.29
CA LYS A 227 26.65 19.49 1.12
C LYS A 227 28.15 19.45 0.78
N ASN A 228 28.66 18.27 0.46
CA ASN A 228 30.08 18.03 0.17
C ASN A 228 30.39 17.96 -1.33
N ALA A 229 29.44 18.26 -2.20
CA ALA A 229 29.67 18.28 -3.64
C ALA A 229 30.11 19.68 -4.10
N ASP A 230 31.03 19.72 -5.06
CA ASP A 230 31.60 20.97 -5.55
C ASP A 230 30.63 21.70 -6.47
N ASN A 231 29.95 20.95 -7.35
CA ASN A 231 29.11 21.51 -8.42
C ASN A 231 27.61 21.36 -8.15
N TYR A 232 26.85 22.33 -8.65
CA TYR A 232 25.39 22.23 -8.74
C TYR A 232 25.01 21.37 -9.94
N HIS A 233 24.02 20.51 -9.74
CA HIS A 233 23.44 19.66 -10.77
C HIS A 233 21.97 20.05 -10.99
N PRO A 234 21.48 20.00 -12.24
CA PRO A 234 20.05 20.08 -12.52
C PRO A 234 19.30 18.97 -11.76
N ARG A 235 18.12 19.28 -11.24
CA ARG A 235 17.28 18.31 -10.53
C ARG A 235 15.81 18.61 -10.78
N ALA A 236 14.98 17.60 -10.56
CA ALA A 236 13.54 17.79 -10.54
C ALA A 236 13.11 18.65 -9.35
N ARG A 237 11.98 19.36 -9.52
CA ARG A 237 11.37 20.13 -8.45
C ARG A 237 11.06 19.24 -7.24
N GLN A 238 11.33 19.73 -6.04
CA GLN A 238 11.14 18.93 -4.82
C GLN A 238 9.69 18.44 -4.62
N ASN A 239 8.70 19.25 -4.99
CA ASN A 239 7.30 18.85 -4.92
C ASN A 239 7.01 17.63 -5.83
N VAL A 240 7.60 17.60 -7.02
CA VAL A 240 7.45 16.48 -7.96
C VAL A 240 8.05 15.20 -7.38
N ILE A 241 9.19 15.29 -6.67
CA ILE A 241 9.80 14.15 -5.97
C ILE A 241 8.91 13.67 -4.80
N LEU A 242 8.31 14.59 -4.06
CA LEU A 242 7.36 14.26 -2.99
C LEU A 242 6.12 13.53 -3.55
N GLU A 243 5.57 14.05 -4.65
CA GLU A 243 4.41 13.48 -5.33
C GLU A 243 4.71 12.11 -5.95
N LEU A 244 5.92 11.90 -6.50
CA LEU A 244 6.40 10.58 -6.91
C LEU A 244 6.32 9.58 -5.75
N GLY A 245 6.89 9.94 -4.60
CA GLY A 245 6.84 9.08 -3.40
C GLY A 245 5.42 8.81 -2.94
N TYR A 246 4.55 9.83 -2.95
CA TYR A 246 3.14 9.71 -2.62
C TYR A 246 2.41 8.71 -3.52
N PHE A 247 2.52 8.85 -4.84
CA PHE A 247 1.84 7.96 -5.79
C PHE A 247 2.42 6.54 -5.78
N MET A 248 3.74 6.37 -5.58
CA MET A 248 4.33 5.05 -5.39
C MET A 248 3.76 4.34 -4.14
N GLY A 249 3.57 5.07 -3.04
CA GLY A 249 2.97 4.54 -1.82
C GLY A 249 1.46 4.27 -1.96
N LYS A 250 0.74 5.14 -2.68
CA LYS A 250 -0.72 5.05 -2.83
C LYS A 250 -1.17 4.01 -3.86
N LEU A 251 -0.53 3.96 -5.03
CA LEU A 251 -0.94 3.11 -6.16
C LEU A 251 -0.11 1.84 -6.29
N GLY A 252 1.07 1.80 -5.67
CA GLY A 252 2.08 0.79 -5.93
C GLY A 252 2.96 1.15 -7.13
N ARG A 253 4.15 0.54 -7.20
CA ARG A 253 5.17 0.89 -8.20
C ARG A 253 4.75 0.57 -9.64
N ASN A 254 3.98 -0.48 -9.85
CA ASN A 254 3.51 -0.94 -11.16
C ASN A 254 2.43 -0.04 -11.79
N LYS A 255 1.99 1.00 -11.08
CA LYS A 255 0.98 1.96 -11.55
C LYS A 255 1.52 3.40 -11.61
N VAL A 256 2.85 3.55 -11.53
CA VAL A 256 3.54 4.83 -11.57
C VAL A 256 4.64 4.76 -12.62
N CYS A 257 4.57 5.63 -13.62
CA CYS A 257 5.60 5.74 -14.65
C CYS A 257 6.30 7.09 -14.56
N ALA A 258 7.62 7.10 -14.53
CA ALA A 258 8.40 8.33 -14.45
C ALA A 258 9.20 8.58 -15.73
N PHE A 259 9.05 9.78 -16.27
CA PHE A 259 9.80 10.26 -17.43
C PHE A 259 10.76 11.37 -17.00
N LYS A 260 12.02 11.30 -17.45
CA LYS A 260 13.03 12.32 -17.19
C LYS A 260 13.49 13.03 -18.45
N SER A 261 13.69 14.34 -18.34
CA SER A 261 14.28 15.18 -19.38
C SER A 261 15.74 15.46 -19.05
N GLY A 262 16.65 14.98 -19.89
CA GLY A 262 18.09 15.17 -19.72
C GLY A 262 18.69 14.47 -18.49
N ASP A 263 19.84 14.97 -18.06
CA ASP A 263 20.54 14.49 -16.88
C ASP A 263 20.10 15.25 -15.63
N LEU A 264 19.52 14.51 -14.68
CA LEU A 264 18.99 15.02 -13.43
C LEU A 264 19.63 14.31 -12.25
N ASP A 265 19.90 15.06 -11.19
CA ASP A 265 20.20 14.53 -9.86
C ASP A 265 18.89 14.02 -9.24
N ILE A 266 18.81 12.69 -9.06
CA ILE A 266 17.62 11.98 -8.55
C ILE A 266 18.03 11.28 -7.24
N PRO A 267 17.20 11.33 -6.18
CA PRO A 267 17.55 10.68 -4.91
C PRO A 267 17.81 9.18 -5.07
N THR A 268 18.83 8.68 -4.38
CA THR A 268 19.28 7.29 -4.47
C THR A 268 18.22 6.29 -4.02
N ASP A 269 17.29 6.67 -3.15
CA ASP A 269 16.16 5.81 -2.74
C ASP A 269 15.23 5.45 -3.92
N PHE A 270 15.26 6.24 -5.00
CA PHE A 270 14.53 5.98 -6.24
C PHE A 270 15.41 5.34 -7.34
N SER A 271 16.68 5.03 -7.07
CA SER A 271 17.60 4.44 -8.06
C SER A 271 17.16 3.05 -8.59
N GLY A 272 16.25 2.38 -7.90
CA GLY A 272 15.60 1.14 -8.36
C GLY A 272 14.33 1.33 -9.20
N VAL A 273 13.94 2.57 -9.52
CA VAL A 273 12.83 2.89 -10.42
C VAL A 273 13.35 2.97 -11.86
N ILE A 274 12.62 2.39 -12.81
CA ILE A 274 12.94 2.51 -14.24
C ILE A 274 12.59 3.95 -14.68
N TRP A 275 13.59 4.69 -15.13
CA TRP A 275 13.41 6.06 -15.63
C TRP A 275 13.34 6.04 -17.15
N ASN A 276 12.19 6.42 -17.68
CA ASN A 276 12.02 6.54 -19.13
C ASN A 276 12.49 7.91 -19.60
N GLN A 277 13.12 7.99 -20.76
CA GLN A 277 13.54 9.28 -21.31
C GLN A 277 12.33 9.99 -21.92
N LEU A 278 12.10 11.25 -21.54
CA LEU A 278 11.18 12.13 -22.25
C LEU A 278 11.92 12.73 -23.45
N ASP A 279 11.82 12.08 -24.59
CA ASP A 279 12.52 12.50 -25.81
C ASP A 279 11.63 13.35 -26.73
N ASN A 280 12.27 14.26 -27.47
CA ASN A 280 11.57 15.10 -28.44
C ASN A 280 11.14 14.35 -29.71
N ALA A 281 11.69 13.15 -29.95
CA ALA A 281 11.34 12.33 -31.12
C ALA A 281 10.05 11.50 -30.89
N GLY A 282 9.50 11.50 -29.67
CA GLY A 282 8.24 10.85 -29.33
C GLY A 282 8.35 9.36 -28.99
N ALA A 283 9.54 8.80 -28.81
CA ALA A 283 9.72 7.39 -28.44
C ALA A 283 9.06 7.06 -27.08
N TRP A 284 9.01 8.02 -26.17
CA TRP A 284 8.32 7.93 -24.88
C TRP A 284 6.85 7.51 -25.00
N LYS A 285 6.17 7.82 -26.12
CA LYS A 285 4.77 7.42 -26.34
C LYS A 285 4.62 5.90 -26.43
N GLN A 286 5.55 5.22 -27.09
CA GLN A 286 5.53 3.75 -27.19
C GLN A 286 5.81 3.11 -25.84
N ILE A 287 6.76 3.68 -25.10
CA ILE A 287 7.09 3.25 -23.75
C ILE A 287 5.85 3.39 -22.85
N LEU A 288 5.23 4.58 -22.82
CA LEU A 288 4.02 4.80 -22.03
C LEU A 288 2.89 3.83 -22.40
N SER A 289 2.70 3.57 -23.70
CA SER A 289 1.67 2.63 -24.15
C SER A 289 1.91 1.22 -23.60
N LYS A 290 3.17 0.78 -23.59
CA LYS A 290 3.56 -0.51 -23.02
C LYS A 290 3.30 -0.55 -21.52
N GLU A 291 3.71 0.49 -20.78
CA GLU A 291 3.48 0.59 -19.32
C GLU A 291 1.99 0.61 -18.97
N LEU A 292 1.16 1.34 -19.74
CA LEU A 292 -0.29 1.34 -19.57
C LEU A 292 -0.88 -0.05 -19.82
N SER A 293 -0.44 -0.76 -20.87
CA SER A 293 -0.88 -2.14 -21.12
C SER A 293 -0.44 -3.11 -20.02
N GLU A 294 0.80 -3.00 -19.53
CA GLU A 294 1.29 -3.81 -18.39
C GLU A 294 0.53 -3.51 -17.08
N ALA A 295 0.06 -2.27 -16.91
CA ALA A 295 -0.81 -1.87 -15.81
C ALA A 295 -2.28 -2.32 -15.98
N GLY A 296 -2.61 -2.99 -17.08
CA GLY A 296 -3.92 -3.57 -17.36
C GLY A 296 -4.87 -2.68 -18.17
N TYR A 297 -4.37 -1.63 -18.82
CA TYR A 297 -5.20 -0.79 -19.67
C TYR A 297 -5.28 -1.31 -21.10
N ASP A 298 -6.52 -1.46 -21.59
CA ASP A 298 -6.78 -1.71 -23.00
C ASP A 298 -6.65 -0.41 -23.80
N LEU A 299 -5.82 -0.45 -24.84
CA LEU A 299 -5.51 0.65 -25.74
C LEU A 299 -6.02 0.30 -27.14
N ASP A 300 -6.95 1.10 -27.65
CA ASP A 300 -7.44 0.95 -29.03
C ASP A 300 -6.26 1.12 -30.00
N SER A 301 -5.94 0.04 -30.73
CA SER A 301 -4.79 0.00 -31.65
C SER A 301 -4.87 1.08 -32.75
N ASN A 302 -6.07 1.44 -33.20
CA ASN A 302 -6.27 2.48 -34.21
C ASN A 302 -6.03 3.88 -33.63
N LYS A 303 -6.46 4.15 -32.39
CA LYS A 303 -6.19 5.42 -31.69
C LYS A 303 -4.72 5.55 -31.32
N LEU A 304 -4.10 4.45 -30.90
CA LEU A 304 -2.68 4.37 -30.61
C LEU A 304 -1.85 4.69 -31.86
N LEU A 305 -2.12 4.04 -33.00
CA LEU A 305 -1.43 4.33 -34.26
C LEU A 305 -1.54 5.80 -34.69
N LYS A 306 -2.71 6.42 -34.51
CA LYS A 306 -2.95 7.84 -34.82
C LYS A 306 -2.32 8.83 -33.83
N SER A 307 -2.01 8.39 -32.61
CA SER A 307 -1.39 9.24 -31.58
C SER A 307 0.14 9.11 -31.56
N LEU A 308 0.66 8.00 -32.10
CA LEU A 308 2.09 7.78 -32.34
C LEU A 308 2.63 8.58 -33.53
N GLY A 309 1.86 8.67 -34.63
CA GLY A 309 2.13 9.55 -35.77
C GLY A 309 1.88 11.03 -35.50
#